data_AF-A0A1I6WIX2-F1
#
_entry.id   AF-A0A1I6WIX2-F1
#
_cell.length_a   1.000
_cell.length_b   1.000
_cell.length_c   1.000
_cell.angle_alpha   90.00
_cell.angle_beta   90.00
_cell.angle_gamma   90.00
#
_symmetry.space_group_name_H-M   'P 1'
#
loop_
_entity.id
_entity.type
_entity.pdbx_description
1 polymer ?
#
loop_
_entity_poly.entity_id
_entity_poly.type
_entity_poly.pdbx_seq_one_letter_code
_entity_poly.pdbx_strand_id
1 'polypeptide(L)'
;MKLSMFKSLSLGLLTTALMTLSVTHAATQQDENIEVTPTQKITQQELAAIYVLSEVCPSLVKENDQFKKGYAKLAQEYLPQEQDPVNALQKLSKQKNFKSILAEAKSDAKKAGDVKNKEICQELTTYSN
;
A
#
# COMPACT_ATOMS: atom_id res chain seq x y z
N MET A 1 -7.13 -57.50 -7.40
CA MET A 1 -6.17 -57.20 -8.47
C MET A 1 -6.86 -57.38 -9.81
N LYS A 2 -7.19 -56.30 -10.53
CA LYS A 2 -7.49 -56.29 -11.97
C LYS A 2 -7.44 -54.84 -12.47
N LEU A 3 -6.57 -54.64 -13.46
CA LEU A 3 -6.14 -53.38 -14.07
C LEU A 3 -7.30 -52.66 -14.78
N SER A 4 -7.41 -51.35 -14.53
CA SER A 4 -8.17 -50.44 -15.39
C SER A 4 -7.25 -49.97 -16.51
N MET A 5 -7.64 -50.20 -17.76
CA MET A 5 -6.84 -49.88 -18.95
C MET A 5 -7.56 -48.81 -19.78
N PHE A 6 -6.88 -47.66 -19.87
CA PHE A 6 -6.74 -46.76 -21.00
C PHE A 6 -8.00 -46.31 -21.76
N LYS A 7 -8.43 -45.07 -21.47
CA LYS A 7 -9.27 -44.27 -22.36
C LYS A 7 -8.39 -43.30 -23.16
N SER A 8 -8.65 -43.27 -24.45
CA SER A 8 -7.82 -42.78 -25.55
C SER A 8 -7.31 -41.33 -25.42
N LEU A 9 -6.03 -41.19 -25.76
CA LEU A 9 -5.33 -39.94 -26.00
C LEU A 9 -5.86 -39.29 -27.28
N SER A 10 -6.54 -38.14 -27.16
CA SER A 10 -6.95 -37.30 -28.28
C SER A 10 -6.24 -35.95 -28.13
N LEU A 11 -5.01 -35.87 -28.63
CA LEU A 11 -4.21 -34.65 -28.61
C LEU A 11 -4.53 -33.84 -29.87
N GLY A 12 -5.52 -32.96 -29.77
CA GLY A 12 -5.82 -31.94 -30.78
C GLY A 12 -5.54 -30.57 -30.19
N LEU A 13 -4.40 -29.97 -30.53
CA LEU A 13 -4.15 -28.55 -30.27
C LEU A 13 -3.58 -27.92 -31.54
N LEU A 14 -4.47 -27.36 -32.35
CA LEU A 14 -4.14 -26.25 -33.23
C LEU A 14 -4.07 -24.99 -32.37
N THR A 15 -2.99 -24.22 -32.52
CA THR A 15 -3.06 -22.77 -32.83
C THR A 15 -1.65 -22.23 -33.00
N THR A 16 -1.31 -21.93 -34.25
CA THR A 16 -0.24 -21.02 -34.65
C THR A 16 -0.64 -19.59 -34.26
N ALA A 17 0.21 -18.92 -33.48
CA ALA A 17 0.18 -17.47 -33.33
C ALA A 17 1.56 -16.92 -33.64
N LEU A 18 1.64 -16.22 -34.77
CA LEU A 18 2.72 -15.33 -35.17
C LEU A 18 2.78 -14.16 -34.18
N MET A 19 4.01 -13.69 -33.90
CA MET A 19 4.47 -12.30 -34.08
C MET A 19 5.77 -12.12 -33.31
N THR A 20 6.86 -12.27 -34.05
CA THR A 20 8.17 -11.69 -33.74
C THR A 20 8.07 -10.17 -33.71
N LEU A 21 8.68 -9.53 -32.70
CA LEU A 21 9.45 -8.27 -32.75
C LEU A 21 9.68 -7.77 -31.31
N SER A 22 10.61 -8.40 -30.58
CA SER A 22 11.20 -7.82 -29.38
C SER A 22 12.28 -6.84 -29.79
N VAL A 23 11.92 -5.56 -29.95
CA VAL A 23 12.91 -4.48 -30.06
C VAL A 23 13.34 -4.11 -28.64
N THR A 24 14.35 -4.79 -28.13
CA THR A 24 15.09 -4.36 -26.94
C THR A 24 15.88 -3.10 -27.30
N HIS A 25 15.32 -1.93 -27.01
CA HIS A 25 16.11 -0.70 -26.92
C HIS A 25 16.89 -0.74 -25.60
N ALA A 26 18.05 -1.38 -25.61
CA ALA A 26 19.07 -1.14 -24.60
C ALA A 26 19.66 0.25 -24.91
N ALA A 27 19.10 1.29 -24.30
CA ALA A 27 19.69 2.62 -24.34
C ALA A 27 21.08 2.54 -23.69
N THR A 28 22.08 2.95 -24.47
CA THR A 28 23.48 3.03 -24.07
C THR A 28 23.63 3.91 -22.84
N GLN A 29 24.26 3.34 -21.81
CA GLN A 29 24.65 3.99 -20.56
C GLN A 29 25.50 5.23 -20.87
N GLN A 30 24.94 6.41 -20.65
CA GLN A 30 25.70 7.62 -20.35
C GLN A 30 25.39 8.00 -18.91
N ASP A 31 26.46 8.31 -18.20
CA ASP A 31 26.55 8.72 -16.81
C ASP A 31 25.69 9.97 -16.57
N GLU A 32 24.38 9.76 -16.40
CA GLU A 32 23.51 10.71 -15.75
C GLU A 32 23.31 10.20 -14.33
N ASN A 33 23.58 11.08 -13.36
CA ASN A 33 23.15 10.94 -11.99
C ASN A 33 21.63 10.83 -12.02
N ILE A 34 21.11 9.60 -12.19
CA ILE A 34 19.67 9.34 -12.18
C ILE A 34 19.23 9.67 -10.77
N GLU A 35 18.69 10.86 -10.58
CA GLU A 35 17.97 11.22 -9.38
C GLU A 35 16.79 10.26 -9.28
N VAL A 36 17.03 9.14 -8.61
CA VAL A 36 16.10 8.05 -8.31
C VAL A 36 15.09 8.48 -7.24
N THR A 37 14.77 9.77 -7.16
CA THR A 37 13.66 10.25 -6.34
C THR A 37 12.43 10.28 -7.24
N PRO A 38 11.63 9.21 -7.34
CA PRO A 38 10.31 9.36 -7.90
C PRO A 38 9.61 10.44 -7.07
N THR A 39 9.23 11.55 -7.70
CA THR A 39 8.28 12.51 -7.14
C THR A 39 6.91 11.82 -7.13
N GLN A 40 6.78 10.82 -6.25
CA GLN A 40 5.59 10.02 -6.12
C GLN A 40 4.49 10.95 -5.62
N LYS A 41 3.48 11.17 -6.46
CA LYS A 41 2.35 12.02 -6.10
C LYS A 41 1.57 11.31 -5.01
N ILE A 42 1.67 11.83 -3.78
CA ILE A 42 0.87 11.36 -2.65
C ILE A 42 -0.62 11.56 -2.97
N THR A 43 -1.37 10.46 -2.89
CA THR A 43 -2.80 10.40 -3.19
C THR A 43 -3.64 10.65 -1.94
N GLN A 44 -4.89 11.07 -2.14
CA GLN A 44 -5.82 11.27 -1.02
C GLN A 44 -6.18 9.95 -0.33
N GLN A 45 -6.12 8.83 -1.04
CA GLN A 45 -6.32 7.48 -0.52
C GLN A 45 -5.23 7.10 0.47
N GLU A 46 -3.97 7.38 0.15
CA GLU A 46 -2.84 7.15 1.05
C GLU A 46 -2.97 7.99 2.33
N LEU A 47 -3.30 9.28 2.19
CA LEU A 47 -3.53 10.14 3.35
C LEU A 47 -4.73 9.68 4.20
N ALA A 48 -5.78 9.14 3.56
CA ALA A 48 -6.93 8.60 4.28
C ALA A 48 -6.56 7.33 5.05
N ALA A 49 -5.80 6.41 4.42
CA ALA A 49 -5.31 5.21 5.07
C ALA A 49 -4.44 5.54 6.28
N ILE A 50 -3.49 6.49 6.13
CA ILE A 50 -2.66 6.98 7.25
C ILE A 50 -3.55 7.55 8.35
N TYR A 51 -4.49 8.44 8.04
CA TYR A 51 -5.38 9.00 9.06
C TYR A 51 -6.18 7.93 9.81
N VAL A 52 -6.66 6.88 9.14
CA VAL A 52 -7.39 5.77 9.77
C VAL A 52 -6.56 5.02 10.81
N LEU A 53 -5.23 4.94 10.66
CA LEU A 53 -4.35 4.35 11.67
C LEU A 53 -4.47 5.07 13.02
N SER A 54 -4.66 6.39 13.03
CA SER A 54 -4.86 7.16 14.27
C SER A 54 -6.18 6.83 14.97
N GLU A 55 -7.20 6.35 14.25
CA GLU A 55 -8.49 5.98 14.81
C GLU A 55 -8.51 4.54 15.32
N VAL A 56 -7.79 3.64 14.64
CA VAL A 56 -7.82 2.19 14.91
C VAL A 56 -6.76 1.78 15.93
N CYS A 57 -5.51 2.21 15.71
CA CYS A 57 -4.36 1.68 16.42
C CYS A 57 -4.28 1.94 17.93
N PRO A 58 -4.74 3.08 18.49
CA PRO A 58 -4.64 3.32 19.94
C PRO A 58 -5.31 2.25 20.81
N SER A 59 -6.30 1.54 20.25
CA SER A 59 -6.99 0.43 20.93
C SER A 59 -6.31 -0.94 20.75
N LEU A 60 -5.40 -1.07 19.77
CA LEU A 60 -4.80 -2.36 19.37
C LEU A 60 -3.36 -2.55 19.90
N VAL A 61 -2.70 -1.49 20.37
CA VAL A 61 -1.33 -1.52 20.90
C VAL A 61 -1.26 -0.98 22.33
N LYS A 62 -0.25 -1.42 23.09
CA LYS A 62 -0.02 -0.94 24.47
C LYS A 62 0.92 0.26 24.50
N GLU A 63 1.84 0.31 23.54
CA GLU A 63 2.94 1.25 23.38
C GLU A 63 2.45 2.55 22.71
N ASN A 64 1.45 3.19 23.32
CA ASN A 64 0.76 4.34 22.73
C ASN A 64 1.69 5.52 22.40
N ASP A 65 2.73 5.76 23.20
CA ASP A 65 3.65 6.87 22.97
C ASP A 65 4.62 6.59 21.82
N GLN A 66 5.08 5.34 21.69
CA GLN A 66 5.85 4.89 20.53
C GLN A 66 5.00 4.92 19.27
N PHE A 67 3.76 4.43 19.33
CA PHE A 67 2.81 4.54 18.23
C PHE A 67 2.63 5.99 17.77
N LYS A 68 2.38 6.94 18.68
CA LYS A 68 2.23 8.36 18.33
C LYS A 68 3.46 8.91 17.62
N LYS A 69 4.67 8.54 18.06
CA LYS A 69 5.93 8.97 17.43
C LYS A 69 6.08 8.37 16.03
N GLY A 70 5.88 7.06 15.87
CA GLY A 70 5.94 6.41 14.56
C GLY A 70 4.87 6.91 13.60
N TYR A 71 3.65 7.14 14.10
CA TYR A 71 2.57 7.76 13.34
C TYR A 71 2.91 9.17 12.87
N ALA A 72 3.47 10.01 13.74
CA ALA A 72 3.89 11.37 13.38
C ALA A 72 5.02 11.36 12.33
N LYS A 73 5.98 10.43 12.45
CA LYS A 73 7.04 10.23 11.45
C LYS A 73 6.47 9.80 10.10
N LEU A 74 5.59 8.80 10.08
CA LEU A 74 4.90 8.37 8.85
C LEU A 74 4.10 9.52 8.23
N ALA A 75 3.38 10.30 9.04
CA ALA A 75 2.64 11.46 8.55
C ALA A 75 3.58 12.51 7.92
N GLN A 76 4.76 12.74 8.52
CA GLN A 76 5.77 13.67 7.97
C GLN A 76 6.32 13.21 6.62
N GLU A 77 6.53 11.91 6.41
CA GLU A 77 7.02 11.37 5.14
C GLU A 77 6.03 11.56 3.99
N TYR A 78 4.74 11.50 4.28
CA TYR A 78 3.66 11.71 3.31
C TYR A 78 3.22 13.17 3.19
N LEU A 79 3.59 14.02 4.14
CA LEU A 79 3.33 15.46 4.15
C LEU A 79 4.61 16.24 4.50
N PRO A 80 5.68 16.13 3.70
CA PRO A 80 7.01 16.64 4.04
C PRO A 80 7.08 18.17 4.18
N GLN A 81 6.11 18.88 3.60
CA GLN A 81 6.03 20.34 3.66
C GLN A 81 5.16 20.85 4.82
N GLU A 82 4.43 19.97 5.50
CA GLU A 82 3.61 20.35 6.64
C GLU A 82 4.46 20.42 7.91
N GLN A 83 4.34 21.52 8.65
CA GLN A 83 5.01 21.68 9.95
C GLN A 83 4.39 20.78 11.03
N ASP A 84 3.08 20.53 10.92
CA ASP A 84 2.31 19.66 11.81
C ASP A 84 1.47 18.70 10.96
N PRO A 85 2.10 17.63 10.43
CA PRO A 85 1.46 16.72 9.48
C PRO A 85 0.29 15.96 10.10
N VAL A 86 0.33 15.69 11.41
CA VAL A 86 -0.76 15.04 12.14
C VAL A 86 -2.00 15.93 12.17
N ASN A 87 -1.85 17.22 12.50
CA ASN A 87 -2.96 18.17 12.45
C ASN A 87 -3.43 18.46 11.02
N ALA A 88 -2.53 18.45 10.04
CA ALA A 88 -2.89 18.56 8.63
C ALA A 88 -3.82 17.41 8.20
N LEU A 89 -3.48 16.16 8.54
CA LEU A 89 -4.36 15.00 8.33
C LEU A 89 -5.70 15.14 9.08
N GLN A 90 -5.67 15.63 10.32
CA GLN A 90 -6.90 15.87 11.07
C GLN A 90 -7.81 16.92 10.40
N LYS A 91 -7.24 18.00 9.87
CA LYS A 91 -8.00 19.02 9.11
C LYS A 91 -8.55 18.43 7.81
N LEU A 92 -7.73 17.67 7.08
CA LEU A 92 -8.11 16.99 5.84
C LEU A 92 -9.29 16.05 6.06
N SER A 93 -9.28 15.27 7.16
CA SER A 93 -10.36 14.35 7.54
C SER A 93 -11.75 15.01 7.62
N LYS A 94 -11.78 16.33 7.88
CA LYS A 94 -13.01 17.12 8.04
C LYS A 94 -13.51 17.73 6.72
N GLN A 95 -12.68 17.75 5.67
CA GLN A 95 -13.03 18.35 4.39
C GLN A 95 -14.12 17.54 3.66
N LYS A 96 -15.08 18.24 3.04
CA LYS A 96 -16.26 17.60 2.41
C LYS A 96 -15.87 16.63 1.29
N ASN A 97 -14.91 16.99 0.45
CA ASN A 97 -14.40 16.18 -0.65
C ASN A 97 -13.60 14.95 -0.17
N PHE A 98 -13.06 14.97 1.05
CA PHE A 98 -12.28 13.87 1.61
C PHE A 98 -13.15 12.81 2.30
N LYS A 99 -14.38 13.15 2.69
CA LYS A 99 -15.26 12.25 3.45
C LYS A 99 -15.53 10.90 2.78
N SER A 100 -15.73 10.88 1.46
CA SER A 100 -15.99 9.62 0.74
C SER A 100 -14.77 8.70 0.75
N ILE A 101 -13.59 9.28 0.54
CA ILE A 101 -12.31 8.56 0.52
C ILE A 101 -12.00 8.04 1.92
N LEU A 102 -12.21 8.87 2.94
CA LEU A 102 -12.05 8.47 4.33
C LEU A 102 -13.02 7.35 4.74
N ALA A 103 -14.27 7.39 4.28
CA ALA A 103 -15.24 6.33 4.56
C ALA A 103 -14.81 4.99 3.97
N GLU A 104 -14.23 5.00 2.76
CA GLU A 104 -13.66 3.81 2.12
C GLU A 104 -12.50 3.23 2.92
N ALA A 105 -11.51 4.05 3.28
CA ALA A 105 -10.36 3.63 4.09
C ALA A 105 -10.80 3.05 5.45
N LYS A 106 -11.79 3.65 6.12
CA LYS A 106 -12.37 3.12 7.36
C LYS A 106 -13.06 1.78 7.15
N SER A 107 -13.81 1.65 6.06
CA SER A 107 -14.46 0.39 5.69
C SER A 107 -13.42 -0.71 5.48
N ASP A 108 -12.31 -0.40 4.82
CA ASP A 108 -11.28 -1.39 4.51
C ASP A 108 -10.48 -1.82 5.74
N ALA A 109 -10.14 -0.88 6.63
CA ALA A 109 -9.59 -1.23 7.93
C ALA A 109 -10.55 -2.12 8.74
N LYS A 110 -11.86 -1.82 8.71
CA LYS A 110 -12.87 -2.68 9.36
C LYS A 110 -12.94 -4.08 8.75
N LYS A 111 -12.87 -4.21 7.43
CA LYS A 111 -12.86 -5.51 6.73
C LYS A 111 -11.58 -6.30 7.02
N ALA A 112 -10.44 -5.64 7.18
CA ALA A 112 -9.17 -6.28 7.53
C ALA A 112 -9.23 -6.91 8.93
N GLY A 113 -9.94 -6.26 9.86
CA GLY A 113 -10.16 -6.74 11.22
C GLY A 113 -8.95 -6.53 12.14
N ASP A 114 -9.18 -6.69 13.44
CA ASP A 114 -8.23 -6.30 14.48
C ASP A 114 -6.89 -7.02 14.39
N VAL A 115 -6.87 -8.29 13.98
CA VAL A 115 -5.63 -9.07 13.84
C VAL A 115 -4.69 -8.42 12.82
N LYS A 116 -5.19 -8.13 11.62
CA LYS A 116 -4.37 -7.52 10.55
C LYS A 116 -4.04 -6.06 10.85
N ASN A 117 -5.00 -5.30 11.39
CA ASN A 117 -4.73 -3.91 11.76
C ASN A 117 -3.66 -3.84 12.86
N LYS A 118 -3.69 -4.76 13.83
CA LYS A 118 -2.72 -4.80 14.92
C LYS A 118 -1.29 -5.01 14.42
N GLU A 119 -1.07 -5.83 13.40
CA GLU A 119 0.26 -6.02 12.80
C GLU A 119 0.82 -4.67 12.30
N ILE A 120 0.05 -3.92 11.51
CA ILE A 120 0.43 -2.58 11.02
C ILE A 120 0.63 -1.60 12.18
N CYS A 121 -0.26 -1.63 13.18
CA CYS A 121 -0.14 -0.76 14.34
C CYS A 121 1.13 -1.06 15.15
N GLN A 122 1.53 -2.33 15.27
CA GLN A 122 2.76 -2.76 15.94
C GLN A 122 3.99 -2.28 15.17
N GLU A 123 3.99 -2.34 13.84
CA GLU A 123 5.08 -1.78 13.03
C GLU A 123 5.31 -0.30 13.37
N LEU A 124 4.24 0.50 13.50
CA LEU A 124 4.35 1.90 13.89
C LEU A 124 4.89 2.13 15.29
N THR A 125 4.76 1.18 16.22
CA THR A 125 5.44 1.27 17.53
C THR A 125 6.96 1.12 17.41
N THR A 126 7.45 0.45 16.36
CA THR A 126 8.89 0.27 16.12
C THR A 126 9.46 1.32 15.15
N TYR A 127 8.59 1.92 14.33
CA TYR A 127 8.93 2.97 13.37
C TYR A 127 9.36 4.30 14.02
N SER A 128 9.11 4.45 15.32
CA SER A 128 9.36 5.67 16.09
C SER A 128 10.83 6.06 16.28
N ASN A 129 11.77 5.26 15.77
CA ASN A 129 13.22 5.41 15.99
C ASN A 129 13.95 5.89 14.73
#